data_AF-A0A889IS10-F1
#
_entry.id   AF-A0A889IS10-F1
#
_cell.length_a   1.000
_cell.length_b   1.000
_cell.length_c   1.000
_cell.angle_alpha   90.00
_cell.angle_beta   90.00
_cell.angle_gamma   90.00
#
_symmetry.space_group_name_H-M   'P 1'
#
loop_
_entity.id
_entity.type
_entity.pdbx_description
1 polymer ?
#
loop_
_entity_poly.entity_id
_entity_poly.type
_entity_poly.pdbx_seq_one_letter_code
_entity_poly.pdbx_strand_id
1 'polypeptide(L)'
;HIELARPVYHIGFIRDIKKILECICVNCGKLKADLHDPEFKRVILSHRSDPKRRLQAVWNYCQKKKMCESDEVKEGEEEDPTKKRESHGGCGHSQPDIRKEGLQLYLKYAKGKNEDEEMDGRVAQPEKRLFTAADCHLVFRKIPDGDLKLMGLSTKYARPEWMILSVLPVPPPPVRPSISVDGGVMRSEDDLTYKLTDILKASASLRQYDTEGAPQHVLTEFENLLQ
;
A
#
# COMPACT_ATOMS: atom_id res chain seq x y z
N HIS A 1 4.93 -21.87 8.64
CA HIS A 1 4.90 -20.64 7.84
C HIS A 1 6.33 -20.19 7.58
N ILE A 2 6.56 -19.23 6.68
CA ILE A 2 7.87 -18.61 6.45
C ILE A 2 7.76 -17.13 6.82
N GLU A 3 8.65 -16.64 7.66
CA GLU A 3 8.79 -15.21 7.95
C GLU A 3 9.71 -14.58 6.92
N LEU A 4 9.18 -13.66 6.12
CA LEU A 4 9.95 -12.98 5.08
C LEU A 4 10.86 -11.93 5.71
N ALA A 5 12.05 -11.73 5.13
CA ALA A 5 13.01 -10.73 5.61
C ALA A 5 12.51 -9.30 5.41
N ARG A 6 11.74 -9.06 4.34
CA ARG A 6 11.04 -7.81 4.07
C ARG A 6 9.60 -8.14 3.64
N PRO A 7 8.61 -7.27 3.93
CA PRO A 7 7.25 -7.45 3.42
C PRO A 7 7.23 -7.38 1.90
N VAL A 8 6.34 -8.15 1.26
CA VAL A 8 6.15 -8.15 -0.20
C VAL A 8 4.69 -7.89 -0.57
N TYR A 9 4.45 -7.30 -1.72
CA TYR A 9 3.11 -7.16 -2.28
C TYR A 9 2.55 -8.52 -2.66
N HIS A 10 1.32 -8.81 -2.24
CA HIS A 10 0.61 -9.97 -2.76
C HIS A 10 0.19 -9.72 -4.22
N ILE A 11 0.70 -10.51 -5.15
CA ILE A 11 0.48 -10.33 -6.60
C ILE A 11 -1.01 -10.23 -6.99
N GLY A 12 -1.85 -11.04 -6.35
CA GLY A 12 -3.30 -11.04 -6.58
C GLY A 12 -4.01 -9.74 -6.20
N PHE A 13 -3.41 -8.90 -5.34
CA PHE A 13 -4.03 -7.70 -4.79
C PHE A 13 -3.35 -6.40 -5.22
N ILE A 14 -2.25 -6.44 -5.97
CA ILE A 14 -1.48 -5.23 -6.32
C ILE A 14 -2.33 -4.14 -7.00
N ARG A 15 -3.37 -4.54 -7.75
CA ARG A 15 -4.32 -3.61 -8.38
C ARG A 15 -5.24 -2.95 -7.36
N ASP A 16 -5.70 -3.71 -6.36
CA ASP A 16 -6.56 -3.20 -5.29
C ASP A 16 -5.78 -2.34 -4.31
N ILE A 17 -4.54 -2.76 -3.98
CA ILE A 17 -3.57 -1.96 -3.20
C ILE A 17 -3.40 -0.59 -3.84
N LYS A 18 -3.11 -0.54 -5.15
CA LYS A 18 -2.99 0.71 -5.90
C LYS A 18 -4.25 1.57 -5.78
N LYS A 19 -5.43 1.00 -5.99
CA LYS A 19 -6.71 1.74 -5.87
C LYS A 19 -6.90 2.32 -4.47
N ILE A 20 -6.62 1.55 -3.43
CA ILE A 20 -6.76 1.99 -2.03
C ILE A 20 -5.77 3.12 -1.74
N LEU A 21 -4.51 3.00 -2.18
CA LEU A 21 -3.52 4.08 -2.03
C LEU A 21 -3.95 5.36 -2.76
N GLU A 22 -4.64 5.25 -3.90
CA GLU A 22 -5.20 6.40 -4.62
C GLU A 22 -6.45 7.00 -3.94
N CYS A 23 -7.06 6.29 -2.99
CA CYS A 23 -8.17 6.79 -2.17
C CYS A 23 -7.70 7.59 -0.95
N ILE A 24 -6.63 7.14 -0.31
CA ILE A 24 -6.14 7.69 0.96
C ILE A 24 -4.98 8.66 0.77
N CYS A 25 -4.62 9.35 1.85
CA CYS A 25 -3.38 10.10 1.94
C CYS A 25 -2.20 9.14 2.17
N VAL A 26 -1.18 9.19 1.31
CA VAL A 26 0.03 8.34 1.44
C VAL A 26 0.91 8.67 2.66
N ASN A 27 0.60 9.73 3.42
CA ASN A 27 1.34 10.15 4.62
C ASN A 27 0.59 9.80 5.92
N CYS A 28 -0.64 10.33 6.07
CA CYS A 28 -1.44 10.12 7.28
C CYS A 28 -2.40 8.93 7.22
N GLY A 29 -2.65 8.34 6.04
CA GLY A 29 -3.55 7.18 5.87
C GLY A 29 -5.05 7.52 5.86
N LYS A 30 -5.44 8.78 6.04
CA LYS A 30 -6.84 9.21 6.01
C LYS A 30 -7.42 9.20 4.59
N LEU A 31 -8.69 8.86 4.44
CA LEU A 31 -9.41 8.99 3.17
C LEU A 31 -9.41 10.45 2.71
N LYS A 32 -9.13 10.73 1.44
CA LYS A 32 -9.06 12.12 0.91
C LYS A 32 -10.44 12.77 0.70
N ALA A 33 -11.51 12.06 1.05
CA ALA A 33 -12.88 12.44 0.79
C ALA A 33 -13.68 12.30 2.09
N ASP A 34 -14.68 13.16 2.24
CA ASP A 34 -15.50 13.25 3.44
C ASP A 34 -16.99 13.31 3.12
N LEU A 35 -17.82 12.89 4.06
CA LEU A 35 -19.28 12.97 3.98
C LEU A 35 -19.81 14.41 4.04
N HIS A 36 -18.95 15.38 4.38
CA HIS A 36 -19.21 16.81 4.24
C HIS A 36 -19.41 17.23 2.79
N ASP A 37 -18.72 16.56 1.84
CA ASP A 37 -18.97 16.79 0.42
C ASP A 37 -20.29 16.11 0.01
N PRO A 38 -21.32 16.86 -0.43
CA PRO A 38 -22.58 16.29 -0.87
C PRO A 38 -22.42 15.32 -2.06
N GLU A 39 -21.44 15.52 -2.95
CA GLU A 39 -21.15 14.61 -4.05
C GLU A 39 -20.60 13.28 -3.53
N PHE A 40 -19.64 13.31 -2.62
CA PHE A 40 -19.08 12.11 -2.03
C PHE A 40 -20.14 11.35 -1.23
N LYS A 41 -20.96 12.06 -0.45
CA LYS A 41 -22.09 11.48 0.27
C LYS A 41 -23.06 10.75 -0.66
N ARG A 42 -23.38 11.34 -1.83
CA ARG A 42 -24.20 10.66 -2.86
C ARG A 42 -23.53 9.39 -3.37
N VAL A 43 -22.22 9.41 -3.64
CA VAL A 43 -21.47 8.22 -4.06
C VAL A 43 -21.61 7.08 -3.06
N ILE A 44 -21.47 7.37 -1.77
CA ILE A 44 -21.60 6.39 -0.68
C ILE A 44 -23.02 5.84 -0.59
N LEU A 45 -24.04 6.70 -0.66
CA LEU A 45 -25.45 6.31 -0.56
C LEU A 45 -25.89 5.42 -1.73
N SER A 46 -25.47 5.75 -2.96
CA SER A 46 -25.81 4.99 -4.17
C SER A 46 -25.20 3.58 -4.21
N HIS A 47 -24.17 3.32 -3.42
CA HIS A 47 -23.45 2.04 -3.38
C HIS A 47 -23.52 1.36 -2.01
N ARG A 48 -24.56 1.65 -1.22
CA ARG A 48 -24.72 1.09 0.14
C ARG A 48 -24.80 -0.45 0.14
N SER A 49 -25.42 -1.03 -0.88
CA SER A 49 -25.71 -2.47 -0.95
C SER A 49 -24.58 -3.31 -1.57
N ASP A 50 -23.64 -2.70 -2.29
CA ASP A 50 -22.56 -3.42 -2.99
C ASP A 50 -21.18 -2.85 -2.60
N PRO A 51 -20.51 -3.45 -1.62
CA PRO A 51 -19.19 -2.99 -1.16
C PRO A 51 -18.10 -3.05 -2.24
N LYS A 52 -18.17 -4.00 -3.19
CA LYS A 52 -17.18 -4.11 -4.26
C LYS A 52 -17.30 -2.95 -5.24
N ARG A 53 -18.53 -2.62 -5.65
CA ARG A 53 -18.79 -1.43 -6.48
C ARG A 53 -18.50 -0.14 -5.73
N ARG A 54 -18.72 -0.11 -4.40
CA ARG A 54 -18.40 1.05 -3.56
C ARG A 54 -16.93 1.43 -3.63
N LEU A 55 -16.00 0.48 -3.52
CA LEU A 55 -14.55 0.78 -3.64
C LEU A 55 -14.22 1.42 -4.98
N GLN A 56 -14.76 0.89 -6.07
CA GLN A 56 -14.55 1.42 -7.41
C GLN A 56 -15.09 2.86 -7.54
N ALA A 57 -16.26 3.15 -6.97
CA ALA A 57 -16.87 4.48 -7.01
C ALA A 57 -16.11 5.49 -6.14
N VAL A 58 -15.70 5.09 -4.93
CA VAL A 58 -14.86 5.91 -4.04
C VAL A 58 -13.52 6.20 -4.69
N TRP A 59 -12.88 5.22 -5.31
CA TRP A 59 -11.63 5.41 -6.06
C TRP A 59 -11.81 6.40 -7.22
N ASN A 60 -12.87 6.27 -8.01
CA ASN A 60 -13.15 7.18 -9.13
C ASN A 60 -13.24 8.65 -8.69
N TYR A 61 -13.77 8.88 -7.48
CA TYR A 61 -13.86 10.19 -6.87
C TYR A 61 -12.50 10.64 -6.28
N CYS A 62 -11.85 9.81 -5.47
CA CYS A 62 -10.65 10.19 -4.72
C CYS A 62 -9.37 10.28 -5.57
N GLN A 63 -9.25 9.51 -6.66
CA GLN A 63 -8.03 9.50 -7.49
C GLN A 63 -7.70 10.87 -8.10
N LYS A 64 -8.73 11.72 -8.26
CA LYS A 64 -8.63 13.08 -8.80
C LYS A 64 -8.10 14.07 -7.77
N LYS A 65 -8.23 13.79 -6.47
CA LYS A 65 -7.75 14.64 -5.39
C LYS A 65 -6.23 14.48 -5.21
N LYS A 66 -5.50 15.56 -5.45
CA LYS A 66 -4.02 15.64 -5.39
C LYS A 66 -3.48 16.33 -4.14
N MET A 67 -4.35 16.62 -3.17
CA MET A 67 -3.97 17.23 -1.90
C MET A 67 -4.80 16.61 -0.79
N CYS A 68 -4.19 16.40 0.38
CA CYS A 68 -4.89 16.01 1.59
C CYS A 68 -5.36 17.29 2.29
N GLU A 69 -6.62 17.66 2.10
CA GLU A 69 -7.22 18.89 2.64
C GLU A 69 -7.05 18.94 4.17
N SER A 70 -6.17 19.82 4.64
CA SER A 70 -6.10 20.19 6.05
C SER A 70 -7.19 21.19 6.37
N ASP A 71 -7.70 21.15 7.59
CA ASP A 71 -8.61 22.19 8.03
C ASP A 71 -7.81 23.48 8.25
N GLU A 72 -8.10 24.51 7.46
CA GLU A 72 -7.58 25.85 7.72
C GLU A 72 -8.19 26.35 9.03
N VAL A 73 -7.39 26.46 10.08
CA VAL A 73 -7.72 27.32 11.21
C VAL A 73 -7.60 28.74 10.67
N LYS A 74 -8.72 29.33 10.23
CA LYS A 74 -8.74 30.76 9.90
C LYS A 74 -8.49 31.53 11.20
N GLU A 75 -7.27 32.04 11.37
CA GLU A 75 -6.95 32.99 12.43
C GLU A 75 -7.88 34.21 12.29
N GLY A 76 -8.87 34.34 13.19
CA GLY A 76 -9.73 35.52 13.29
C GLY A 76 -11.24 35.30 13.20
N GLU A 77 -11.76 34.08 12.98
CA GLU A 77 -13.17 33.78 13.22
C GLU A 77 -13.32 33.30 14.68
N GLU A 78 -13.96 34.08 15.55
CA GLU A 78 -14.39 33.61 16.87
C GLU A 78 -15.20 32.32 16.68
N GLU A 79 -14.65 31.19 17.11
CA GLU A 79 -15.36 29.92 17.10
C GLU A 79 -16.58 30.06 18.01
N ASP A 80 -17.77 30.15 17.42
CA ASP A 80 -19.02 29.96 18.14
C ASP A 80 -18.96 28.58 18.82
N PRO A 81 -18.90 28.50 20.16
CA PRO A 81 -18.71 27.23 20.89
C PRO A 81 -19.86 26.24 20.67
N THR A 82 -20.95 26.69 20.03
CA THR A 82 -22.11 25.86 19.68
C THR A 82 -22.00 25.19 18.29
N LYS A 83 -21.04 25.59 17.45
CA LYS A 83 -20.80 24.99 16.12
C LYS A 83 -19.40 24.40 16.04
N LYS A 84 -19.26 23.15 16.51
CA LYS A 84 -18.12 22.31 16.11
C LYS A 84 -18.18 22.14 14.59
N ARG A 85 -17.33 22.83 13.83
CA ARG A 85 -17.08 22.47 12.43
C ARG A 85 -16.46 21.08 12.46
N GLU A 86 -17.23 20.07 12.09
CA GLU A 86 -16.71 18.71 11.94
C GLU A 86 -15.68 18.76 10.81
N SER A 87 -14.41 18.67 11.19
CA SER A 87 -13.28 19.02 10.34
C SER A 87 -12.75 17.75 9.65
N HIS A 88 -12.34 17.85 8.38
CA HIS A 88 -11.89 16.69 7.60
C HIS A 88 -10.57 16.13 8.14
N GLY A 89 -9.81 16.89 8.93
CA GLY A 89 -8.63 16.45 9.68
C GLY A 89 -7.50 15.87 8.82
N GLY A 90 -7.32 16.39 7.60
CA GLY A 90 -6.17 16.05 6.75
C GLY A 90 -4.89 16.77 7.16
N CYS A 91 -3.78 16.43 6.50
CA CYS A 91 -2.44 16.88 6.89
C CYS A 91 -1.76 17.83 5.90
N GLY A 92 -2.45 18.30 4.85
CA GLY A 92 -1.88 19.19 3.83
C GLY A 92 -0.95 18.51 2.82
N HIS A 93 -0.60 17.22 3.02
CA HIS A 93 0.36 16.52 2.17
C HIS A 93 -0.11 16.45 0.70
N SER A 94 0.76 16.85 -0.23
CA SER A 94 0.53 16.69 -1.67
C SER A 94 0.50 15.20 -2.04
N GLN A 95 -0.43 14.79 -2.89
CA GLN A 95 -0.65 13.38 -3.20
C GLN A 95 -0.04 13.03 -4.56
N PRO A 96 0.79 11.98 -4.64
CA PRO A 96 1.43 11.58 -5.88
C PRO A 96 0.46 10.90 -6.85
N ASP A 97 0.86 10.82 -8.11
CA ASP A 97 0.38 9.82 -9.05
C ASP A 97 1.04 8.47 -8.76
N ILE A 98 0.23 7.44 -8.54
CA ILE A 98 0.73 6.10 -8.27
C ILE A 98 0.79 5.33 -9.57
N ARG A 99 1.99 4.88 -9.95
CA ARG A 99 2.24 4.11 -11.18
C ARG A 99 2.61 2.68 -10.83
N LYS A 100 2.04 1.72 -11.56
CA LYS A 100 2.38 0.30 -11.44
C LYS A 100 3.28 -0.09 -12.61
N GLU A 101 4.43 -0.68 -12.30
CA GLU A 101 5.35 -1.24 -13.28
C GLU A 101 5.75 -2.65 -12.82
N GLY A 102 5.38 -3.68 -13.58
CA GLY A 102 5.57 -5.07 -13.16
C GLY A 102 4.89 -5.36 -11.81
N LEU A 103 5.68 -5.76 -10.82
CA LEU A 103 5.25 -6.05 -9.43
C LEU A 103 5.52 -4.88 -8.47
N GLN A 104 5.94 -3.73 -8.98
CA GLN A 104 6.31 -2.57 -8.18
C GLN A 104 5.31 -1.43 -8.33
N LEU A 105 5.23 -0.60 -7.29
CA LEU A 105 4.48 0.64 -7.26
C LEU A 105 5.45 1.82 -7.10
N TYR A 106 5.20 2.89 -7.82
CA TYR A 106 6.00 4.10 -7.79
C TYR A 106 5.14 5.33 -7.50
N LEU A 107 5.64 6.23 -6.67
CA LEU A 107 5.04 7.54 -6.42
C LEU A 107 5.70 8.56 -7.35
N LYS A 108 4.90 9.25 -8.15
CA LYS A 108 5.31 10.38 -8.97
C LYS A 108 4.65 11.66 -8.48
N TYR A 109 5.43 12.63 -8.03
CA TYR A 109 4.92 13.94 -7.62
C TYR A 109 4.94 14.91 -8.81
N ALA A 110 3.94 15.79 -8.89
CA ALA A 110 3.94 16.85 -9.90
C ALA A 110 4.98 17.91 -9.53
N LYS A 111 5.78 18.37 -10.49
CA LYS A 111 6.70 19.49 -10.28
C LYS A 111 5.91 20.76 -9.93
N GLY A 112 6.32 21.45 -8.88
CA GLY A 112 5.77 22.76 -8.57
C GLY A 112 6.18 23.75 -9.67
N LYS A 113 5.28 24.65 -10.07
CA LYS A 113 5.56 25.71 -11.06
C LYS A 113 6.67 26.70 -10.64
N ASN A 114 7.18 26.62 -9.42
CA ASN A 114 8.16 27.55 -8.85
C ASN A 114 9.57 26.95 -8.69
N GLU A 115 9.83 25.73 -9.15
CA GLU A 115 11.17 25.10 -8.98
C GLU A 115 12.17 25.47 -10.09
N ASP A 116 11.79 26.35 -11.02
CA ASP A 116 12.68 26.84 -12.10
C ASP A 116 13.44 28.13 -11.73
N GLU A 117 13.22 28.70 -10.54
CA GLU A 117 13.99 29.86 -10.06
C GLU A 117 14.52 29.60 -8.63
N GLU A 118 15.85 29.61 -8.50
CA GLU A 118 16.65 29.61 -7.25
C GLU A 118 17.11 28.25 -6.67
N MET A 119 18.31 27.85 -7.12
CA MET A 119 19.44 27.36 -6.33
C MET A 119 19.22 27.13 -4.82
N ASP A 120 19.13 25.87 -4.40
CA ASP A 120 19.75 25.37 -3.16
C ASP A 120 20.10 23.89 -3.38
N GLY A 121 21.27 23.44 -2.92
CA GLY A 121 21.88 22.13 -3.20
C GLY A 121 21.15 20.91 -2.61
N ARG A 122 19.81 20.94 -2.53
CA ARG A 122 18.97 19.85 -2.09
C ARG A 122 18.72 18.94 -3.29
N VAL A 123 19.27 17.73 -3.20
CA VAL A 123 19.08 16.64 -4.16
C VAL A 123 17.63 16.61 -4.63
N ALA A 124 17.42 16.91 -5.92
CA ALA A 124 16.13 16.78 -6.57
C ALA A 124 15.57 15.39 -6.22
N GLN A 125 14.47 15.33 -5.47
CA GLN A 125 13.86 14.05 -5.18
C GLN A 125 13.56 13.37 -6.52
N PRO A 126 13.92 12.09 -6.70
CA PRO A 126 13.70 11.41 -7.96
C PRO A 126 12.23 11.56 -8.34
N GLU A 127 11.96 12.04 -9.56
CA GLU A 127 10.62 12.34 -10.09
C GLU A 127 9.66 11.15 -9.91
N LYS A 128 10.24 9.96 -9.75
CA LYS A 128 9.60 8.69 -9.50
C LYS A 128 10.34 7.96 -8.38
N ARG A 129 9.69 7.80 -7.23
CA ARG A 129 10.22 7.06 -6.06
C ARG A 129 9.53 5.70 -5.95
N LEU A 130 10.31 4.63 -5.75
CA LEU A 130 9.77 3.30 -5.44
C LEU A 130 9.00 3.35 -4.12
N PHE A 131 7.76 2.85 -4.12
CA PHE A 131 6.95 2.69 -2.92
C PHE A 131 7.05 1.24 -2.46
N THR A 132 7.86 1.02 -1.43
CA THR A 132 8.12 -0.33 -0.92
C THR A 132 6.86 -0.93 -0.30
N ALA A 133 6.77 -2.26 -0.27
CA ALA A 133 5.66 -2.93 0.40
C ALA A 133 5.65 -2.65 1.91
N ALA A 134 6.82 -2.44 2.52
CA ALA A 134 6.95 -1.99 3.90
C ALA A 134 6.31 -0.61 4.14
N ASP A 135 6.60 0.38 3.28
CA ASP A 135 5.99 1.71 3.36
C ASP A 135 4.47 1.62 3.19
N CYS A 136 4.00 0.83 2.23
CA CYS A 136 2.58 0.61 2.00
C CYS A 136 1.89 -0.02 3.22
N HIS A 137 2.51 -1.02 3.85
CA HIS A 137 2.00 -1.65 5.06
C HIS A 137 1.84 -0.65 6.21
N LEU A 138 2.83 0.24 6.41
CA LEU A 138 2.77 1.29 7.43
C LEU A 138 1.62 2.27 7.18
N VAL A 139 1.43 2.70 5.93
CA VAL A 139 0.33 3.60 5.56
C VAL A 139 -1.02 2.93 5.75
N PHE A 140 -1.16 1.67 5.34
CA PHE A 140 -2.41 0.93 5.48
C PHE A 140 -2.82 0.70 6.93
N ARG A 141 -1.86 0.54 7.84
CA ARG A 141 -2.13 0.45 9.29
C ARG A 141 -2.66 1.76 9.89
N LYS A 142 -2.33 2.91 9.30
CA LYS A 142 -2.80 4.23 9.75
C LYS A 142 -4.25 4.50 9.33
N ILE A 143 -4.82 3.75 8.39
CA ILE A 143 -6.19 3.98 7.93
C ILE A 143 -7.17 3.72 9.08
N PRO A 144 -8.03 4.69 9.44
CA PRO A 144 -9.01 4.48 10.50
C PRO A 144 -10.15 3.57 10.03
N ASP A 145 -10.73 2.81 10.96
CA ASP A 145 -11.80 1.85 10.68
C ASP A 145 -13.05 2.47 10.04
N GLY A 146 -13.32 3.75 10.30
CA GLY A 146 -14.39 4.51 9.65
C GLY A 146 -14.18 4.63 8.14
N ASP A 147 -12.95 4.98 7.72
CA ASP A 147 -12.58 5.14 6.31
C ASP A 147 -12.59 3.80 5.57
N LEU A 148 -12.17 2.72 6.23
CA LEU A 148 -12.26 1.36 5.68
C LEU A 148 -13.71 1.02 5.33
N LYS A 149 -14.66 1.31 6.24
CA LYS A 149 -16.09 1.08 5.99
C LYS A 149 -16.61 1.97 4.86
N LEU A 150 -16.22 3.25 4.80
CA LEU A 150 -16.61 4.14 3.70
C LEU A 150 -16.14 3.60 2.35
N MET A 151 -14.91 3.08 2.28
CA MET A 151 -14.35 2.52 1.06
C MET A 151 -14.99 1.21 0.58
N GLY A 152 -15.80 0.49 1.40
CA GLY A 152 -16.25 -0.86 1.00
C GLY A 152 -15.51 -2.01 1.65
N LEU A 153 -14.56 -1.74 2.54
CA LEU A 153 -13.68 -2.75 3.10
C LEU A 153 -14.20 -3.28 4.45
N SER A 154 -13.82 -4.51 4.78
CA SER A 154 -14.21 -5.16 6.03
C SER A 154 -13.08 -5.06 7.05
N THR A 155 -13.34 -4.43 8.19
CA THR A 155 -12.37 -4.30 9.28
C THR A 155 -12.05 -5.64 9.97
N LYS A 156 -12.91 -6.65 9.80
CA LYS A 156 -12.75 -7.98 10.44
C LYS A 156 -12.12 -9.03 9.54
N TYR A 157 -12.37 -8.95 8.23
CA TYR A 157 -12.04 -10.04 7.31
C TYR A 157 -11.14 -9.62 6.15
N ALA A 158 -11.02 -8.32 5.85
CA ALA A 158 -10.33 -7.84 4.67
C ALA A 158 -9.69 -6.47 4.92
N ARG A 159 -8.80 -6.42 5.91
CA ARG A 159 -8.02 -5.21 6.19
C ARG A 159 -6.92 -5.01 5.13
N PRO A 160 -6.70 -3.79 4.62
CA PRO A 160 -5.73 -3.55 3.54
C PRO A 160 -4.31 -3.98 3.84
N GLU A 161 -3.86 -3.82 5.07
CA GLU A 161 -2.50 -4.20 5.45
C GLU A 161 -2.21 -5.70 5.30
N TRP A 162 -3.24 -6.55 5.20
CA TRP A 162 -3.12 -8.00 4.95
C TRP A 162 -2.89 -8.34 3.47
N MET A 163 -3.05 -7.36 2.56
CA MET A 163 -2.64 -7.53 1.17
C MET A 163 -1.12 -7.45 1.00
N ILE A 164 -0.40 -7.09 2.06
CA ILE A 164 1.06 -7.10 2.15
C ILE A 164 1.48 -8.32 2.97
N LEU A 165 2.27 -9.20 2.37
CA LEU A 165 2.73 -10.43 3.01
C LEU A 165 4.02 -10.16 3.77
N SER A 166 3.98 -10.28 5.09
CA SER A 166 5.17 -10.39 5.95
C SER A 166 5.45 -11.84 6.35
N VAL A 167 4.40 -12.66 6.43
CA VAL A 167 4.46 -14.08 6.74
C VAL A 167 3.76 -14.86 5.65
N LEU A 168 4.49 -15.74 4.97
CA LEU A 168 3.98 -16.58 3.91
C LEU A 168 3.47 -17.92 4.50
N PRO A 169 2.20 -18.29 4.31
CA PRO A 169 1.70 -19.60 4.71
C PRO A 169 2.37 -20.69 3.87
N VAL A 170 2.78 -21.78 4.53
CA VAL A 170 3.38 -22.94 3.84
C VAL A 170 2.34 -24.05 3.77
N PRO A 171 1.91 -24.47 2.57
CA PRO A 171 0.95 -25.55 2.44
C PRO A 171 1.52 -26.88 2.94
N PRO A 172 0.68 -27.75 3.53
CA PRO A 172 1.11 -29.06 4.03
C PRO A 172 1.42 -30.03 2.87
N PRO A 173 2.16 -31.13 3.11
CA PRO A 173 2.56 -32.10 2.08
C PRO A 173 1.43 -32.62 1.16
N PRO A 174 0.18 -32.85 1.62
CA PRO A 174 -0.89 -33.28 0.73
C PRO A 174 -1.23 -32.28 -0.40
N VAL A 175 -0.90 -31.00 -0.23
CA VAL A 175 -1.10 -29.94 -1.24
C VAL A 175 0.13 -29.78 -2.13
N ARG A 176 1.29 -30.33 -1.73
CA ARG A 176 2.57 -30.29 -2.47
C ARG A 176 3.22 -31.69 -2.48
N PRO A 177 2.59 -32.69 -3.13
CA PRO A 177 2.96 -34.10 -3.00
C PRO A 177 4.29 -34.41 -3.70
N SER A 178 5.15 -35.19 -3.04
CA SER A 178 6.37 -35.74 -3.65
C SER A 178 6.07 -37.03 -4.42
N ILE A 179 6.76 -37.25 -5.54
CA ILE A 179 6.72 -38.52 -6.28
C ILE A 179 8.02 -39.28 -6.00
N SER A 180 7.91 -40.55 -5.61
CA SER A 180 9.05 -41.46 -5.50
C SER A 180 9.02 -42.49 -6.62
N VAL A 181 10.13 -42.63 -7.35
CA VAL A 181 10.33 -43.65 -8.40
C VAL A 181 11.26 -44.74 -7.85
N ASP A 182 11.09 -45.98 -8.32
CA ASP A 182 11.93 -47.15 -7.97
C ASP A 182 12.03 -47.44 -6.46
N GLY A 183 10.88 -47.56 -5.78
CA GLY A 183 10.83 -47.96 -4.38
C GLY A 183 11.46 -46.96 -3.39
N GLY A 184 11.67 -45.70 -3.82
CA GLY A 184 12.18 -44.63 -2.96
C GLY A 184 13.63 -44.20 -3.24
N VAL A 185 14.29 -44.78 -4.25
CA VAL A 185 15.67 -44.41 -4.63
C VAL A 185 15.74 -43.02 -5.25
N MET A 186 14.74 -42.65 -6.06
CA MET A 186 14.62 -41.29 -6.60
C MET A 186 13.38 -40.61 -6.03
N ARG A 187 13.58 -39.44 -5.42
CA ARG A 187 12.50 -38.55 -4.96
C ARG A 187 12.49 -37.29 -5.81
N SER A 188 11.34 -37.00 -6.41
CA SER A 188 11.05 -35.72 -7.04
C SER A 188 10.01 -34.99 -6.21
N GLU A 189 10.38 -33.82 -5.71
CA GLU A 189 9.46 -32.95 -4.99
C GLU A 189 8.52 -32.22 -5.97
N ASP A 190 7.41 -31.70 -5.44
CA ASP A 190 6.47 -30.84 -6.17
C ASP A 190 7.09 -29.46 -6.51
N ASP A 191 6.65 -28.84 -7.61
CA ASP A 191 7.09 -27.50 -8.04
C ASP A 191 6.87 -26.42 -6.97
N LEU A 192 5.80 -26.52 -6.17
CA LEU A 192 5.58 -25.60 -5.04
C LEU A 192 6.70 -25.74 -4.00
N THR A 193 7.16 -26.95 -3.72
CA THR A 193 8.26 -27.19 -2.77
C THR A 193 9.56 -26.56 -3.28
N TYR A 194 9.86 -26.67 -4.57
CA TYR A 194 11.02 -26.01 -5.18
C TYR A 194 10.91 -24.47 -5.08
N LYS A 195 9.75 -23.89 -5.42
CA LYS A 195 9.57 -22.42 -5.34
C LYS A 195 9.58 -21.90 -3.92
N LEU A 196 9.03 -22.64 -2.95
CA LEU A 196 9.13 -22.29 -1.53
C LEU A 196 10.58 -22.31 -1.05
N THR A 197 11.40 -23.24 -1.56
CA THR A 197 12.83 -23.30 -1.27
C THR A 197 13.57 -22.09 -1.85
N ASP A 198 13.25 -21.68 -3.08
CA ASP A 198 13.82 -20.48 -3.71
C ASP A 198 13.47 -19.22 -2.90
N ILE A 199 12.20 -19.05 -2.51
CA ILE A 199 11.74 -17.93 -1.67
C ILE A 199 12.47 -17.93 -0.32
N LEU A 200 12.62 -19.09 0.31
CA LEU A 200 13.32 -19.21 1.59
C LEU A 200 14.79 -18.80 1.48
N LYS A 201 15.48 -19.23 0.42
CA LYS A 201 16.87 -18.85 0.15
C LYS A 201 16.99 -17.35 -0.12
N ALA A 202 16.16 -16.79 -1.00
CA ALA A 202 16.17 -15.36 -1.29
C ALA A 202 15.93 -14.52 -0.02
N SER A 203 14.96 -14.92 0.80
CA SER A 203 14.68 -14.25 2.08
C SER A 203 15.82 -14.39 3.08
N ALA A 204 16.49 -15.55 3.15
CA ALA A 204 17.64 -15.74 4.03
C ALA A 204 18.83 -14.87 3.61
N SER A 205 19.15 -14.84 2.30
CA SER A 205 20.20 -14.01 1.74
C SER A 205 19.94 -12.52 1.98
N LEU A 206 18.71 -12.04 1.75
CA LEU A 206 18.35 -10.64 2.01
C LEU A 206 18.57 -10.27 3.49
N ARG A 207 18.20 -11.15 4.41
CA ARG A 207 18.41 -10.94 5.86
C ARG A 207 19.89 -10.88 6.22
N GLN A 208 20.71 -11.72 5.60
CA GLN A 208 22.15 -11.72 5.79
C GLN A 208 22.77 -10.40 5.32
N TYR A 209 22.47 -9.97 4.09
CA TYR A 209 22.99 -8.72 3.54
C TYR A 209 22.55 -7.48 4.35
N ASP A 210 21.32 -7.49 4.86
CA ASP A 210 20.82 -6.41 5.74
C ASP A 210 21.61 -6.36 7.06
N THR A 211 21.98 -7.52 7.62
CA THR A 211 22.79 -7.63 8.85
C THR A 211 24.25 -7.22 8.62
N GLU A 212 24.81 -7.54 7.46
CA GLU A 212 26.17 -7.17 7.05
C GLU A 212 26.29 -5.68 6.67
N GLY A 213 25.18 -4.95 6.60
CA GLY A 213 25.17 -3.53 6.24
C GLY A 213 25.46 -3.30 4.75
N ALA A 214 24.99 -4.19 3.88
CA ALA A 214 25.17 -4.07 2.44
C ALA A 214 24.60 -2.73 1.91
N PRO A 215 25.15 -2.18 0.82
CA PRO A 215 24.63 -0.94 0.22
C PRO A 215 23.15 -1.04 -0.17
N GLN A 216 22.41 0.08 -0.07
CA GLN A 216 20.96 0.12 -0.31
C GLN A 216 20.54 -0.36 -1.71
N HIS A 217 21.36 -0.11 -2.74
CA HIS A 217 21.04 -0.59 -4.10
C HIS A 217 21.07 -2.12 -4.18
N VAL A 218 22.02 -2.77 -3.50
CA VAL A 218 22.12 -4.24 -3.41
C VAL A 218 20.91 -4.80 -2.66
N LEU A 219 20.54 -4.20 -1.52
CA LEU A 219 19.36 -4.62 -0.76
C LEU A 219 18.09 -4.51 -1.61
N THR A 220 17.95 -3.45 -2.39
CA THR A 220 16.81 -3.24 -3.30
C THR A 220 16.74 -4.33 -4.38
N GLU A 221 17.88 -4.75 -4.94
CA GLU A 221 17.92 -5.85 -5.92
C GLU A 221 17.46 -7.18 -5.33
N PHE A 222 17.94 -7.53 -4.13
CA PHE A 222 17.50 -8.75 -3.45
C PHE A 222 16.05 -8.69 -2.95
N GLU A 223 15.57 -7.50 -2.55
CA GLU A 223 14.16 -7.27 -2.23
C GLU A 223 13.29 -7.48 -3.49
N ASN A 224 13.73 -6.99 -4.65
CA ASN A 224 13.04 -7.21 -5.92
C ASN A 224 13.09 -8.67 -6.38
N LEU A 225 14.14 -9.43 -6.04
CA LEU A 225 14.21 -10.87 -6.32
C LEU A 225 13.25 -11.66 -5.44
N LEU A 226 13.02 -11.22 -4.20
CA LEU A 226 12.06 -11.84 -3.29
C LEU A 226 10.59 -11.57 -3.69
N GLN A 227 10.33 -10.42 -4.32
CA GLN A 227 9.02 -9.96 -4.79
C GLN A 227 8.52 -10.68 -6.05
#